data_AF-A0A916JNF9-F1
#
_entry.id   AF-A0A916JNF9-F1
#
_cell.length_a   1.000
_cell.length_b   1.000
_cell.length_c   1.000
_cell.angle_alpha   90.00
_cell.angle_beta   90.00
_cell.angle_gamma   90.00
#
_symmetry.space_group_name_H-M   'P 1'
#
loop_
_entity.id
_entity.type
_entity.pdbx_description
1 polymer ?
#
loop_
_entity_poly.entity_id
_entity_poly.type
_entity_poly.pdbx_seq_one_letter_code
_entity_poly.pdbx_strand_id
1 'polypeptide(L)'
;MIQPQQQQPTTQIVLDQEKRSWWTSLTDKQRHAITSLAIVLGISVVAVIAIKFASNQVREAIANKEENNSFGSKDHATWAKQLKNAFDNDGWWGTDEVAVRQVLRAIPSQEDFQKVQTSYRKLYKGANLIEDMTSELKTSEFNEMLAIVQAKPQKAKDAGSPIYDPHGWAKRLYSALDYAWLGLFWGTDEDAVLAVFSEIPTQKAFNETAQVYANMYGTSLADDLDGDLDWTMDWREKIKKKPKS
;
A
#
# COMPACT_ATOMS: atom_id res chain seq x y z
N MET A 1 16.92 -53.34 22.47
CA MET A 1 16.40 -52.50 21.37
C MET A 1 16.36 -51.07 21.86
N ILE A 2 17.25 -50.21 21.36
CA ILE A 2 17.31 -48.78 21.71
C ILE A 2 16.75 -48.02 20.51
N GLN A 3 15.69 -47.24 20.71
CA GLN A 3 15.13 -46.38 19.66
C GLN A 3 16.11 -45.22 19.36
N PRO A 4 16.37 -44.88 18.09
CA PRO A 4 17.15 -43.70 17.76
C PRO A 4 16.34 -42.43 18.03
N GLN A 5 16.88 -41.54 18.86
CA GLN A 5 16.37 -40.18 19.01
C GLN A 5 16.53 -39.43 17.68
N GLN A 6 15.43 -38.95 17.12
CA GLN A 6 15.46 -38.00 16.01
C GLN A 6 16.03 -36.67 16.51
N GLN A 7 17.27 -36.36 16.12
CA GLN A 7 17.83 -35.03 16.30
C GLN A 7 17.06 -34.07 15.38
N GLN A 8 16.39 -33.08 15.97
CA GLN A 8 15.83 -31.97 15.21
C GLN A 8 16.98 -31.20 14.53
N PRO A 9 16.89 -30.88 13.23
CA PRO A 9 17.89 -30.09 12.55
C PRO A 9 17.90 -28.67 13.14
N THR A 10 18.84 -28.40 14.02
CA THR A 10 19.17 -27.03 14.45
C THR A 10 20.01 -26.42 13.35
N THR A 11 19.40 -25.62 12.48
CA THR A 11 20.14 -24.81 11.52
C THR A 11 20.94 -23.77 12.31
N GLN A 12 22.21 -24.07 12.61
CA GLN A 12 23.11 -23.08 13.16
C GLN A 12 23.26 -21.95 12.14
N ILE A 13 22.92 -20.74 12.56
CA ILE A 13 23.09 -19.53 11.78
C ILE A 13 24.61 -19.27 11.65
N VAL A 14 25.18 -19.65 10.50
CA VAL A 14 26.58 -19.37 10.17
C VAL A 14 26.64 -17.97 9.55
N LEU A 15 26.97 -16.98 10.38
CA LEU A 15 27.36 -15.64 9.96
C LEU A 15 28.88 -15.58 10.00
N ASP A 16 29.50 -14.91 9.03
CA ASP A 16 30.94 -14.62 9.09
C ASP A 16 31.26 -13.66 10.26
N GLN A 17 32.53 -13.57 10.59
CA GLN A 17 33.02 -12.85 11.78
C GLN A 17 32.64 -11.36 11.75
N GLU A 18 32.60 -10.74 10.57
CA GLU A 18 32.26 -9.32 10.37
C GLU A 18 30.76 -9.08 10.62
N LYS A 19 29.88 -9.92 10.05
CA LYS A 19 28.43 -9.87 10.27
C LYS A 19 28.05 -10.11 11.73
N ARG A 20 28.74 -11.05 12.40
CA ARG A 20 28.56 -11.32 13.83
C ARG A 20 29.01 -10.12 14.67
N SER A 21 30.19 -9.58 14.37
CA SER A 21 30.74 -8.42 15.09
C SER A 21 29.79 -7.22 15.01
N TRP A 22 29.28 -6.91 13.82
CA TRP A 22 28.26 -5.87 13.63
C TRP A 22 26.98 -6.14 14.40
N TRP A 23 26.43 -7.35 14.34
CA TRP A 23 25.21 -7.69 15.09
C TRP A 23 25.40 -7.54 16.61
N THR A 24 26.58 -7.91 17.11
CA THR A 24 26.91 -7.80 18.53
C THR A 24 27.19 -6.38 18.99
N SER A 25 27.64 -5.49 18.09
CA SER A 25 27.93 -4.08 18.40
C SER A 25 26.68 -3.21 18.48
N LEU A 26 25.54 -3.69 17.98
CA LEU A 26 24.25 -3.02 18.11
C LEU A 26 23.75 -3.02 19.56
N THR A 27 23.08 -1.93 19.94
CA THR A 27 22.31 -1.86 21.19
C THR A 27 21.10 -2.79 21.16
N ASP A 28 20.56 -3.16 22.32
CA ASP A 28 19.37 -4.02 22.40
C ASP A 28 18.16 -3.42 21.70
N LYS A 29 17.99 -2.09 21.76
CA LYS A 29 16.93 -1.38 21.03
C LYS A 29 17.08 -1.54 19.51
N GLN A 30 18.31 -1.48 18.98
CA GLN A 30 18.59 -1.65 17.56
C GLN A 30 18.38 -3.10 17.10
N ARG A 31 18.82 -4.08 17.90
CA ARG A 31 18.56 -5.51 17.62
C ARG A 31 17.06 -5.82 17.65
N HIS A 32 16.32 -5.26 18.61
CA HIS A 32 14.88 -5.40 18.69
C HIS A 32 14.19 -4.78 17.47
N ALA A 33 14.57 -3.58 17.06
CA ALA A 33 14.02 -2.93 15.86
C ALA A 33 14.25 -3.78 14.60
N ILE A 34 15.46 -4.33 14.41
CA ILE A 34 15.77 -5.21 13.26
C ILE A 34 14.97 -6.51 13.33
N THR A 35 14.77 -7.07 14.52
CA THR A 35 14.00 -8.31 14.71
C THR A 35 12.51 -8.07 14.44
N SER A 36 11.94 -6.99 14.97
CA SER A 36 10.57 -6.57 14.69
C SER A 36 10.37 -6.30 13.20
N LEU A 37 11.32 -5.63 12.55
CA LEU A 37 11.31 -5.43 11.10
C LEU A 37 11.34 -6.75 10.33
N ALA A 38 12.20 -7.70 10.72
CA ALA A 38 12.28 -9.02 10.09
C ALA A 38 10.94 -9.80 10.22
N ILE A 39 10.31 -9.74 11.40
CA ILE A 39 9.00 -10.35 11.68
C ILE A 39 7.91 -9.72 10.81
N VAL A 40 7.82 -8.39 10.79
CA VAL A 40 6.84 -7.65 9.97
C VAL A 40 7.01 -7.96 8.48
N LEU A 41 8.26 -8.16 8.04
CA LEU A 41 8.59 -8.48 6.67
C LEU A 41 8.53 -9.99 6.34
N GLY A 42 8.24 -10.86 7.31
CA GLY A 42 8.20 -12.31 7.11
C GLY A 42 9.54 -12.94 6.68
N ILE A 43 10.66 -12.30 7.00
CA ILE A 43 12.02 -12.76 6.64
C ILE A 43 12.83 -13.08 7.88
N SER A 44 13.85 -13.93 7.74
CA SER A 44 14.75 -14.22 8.86
C SER A 44 15.66 -13.02 9.15
N VAL A 45 16.04 -12.83 10.41
CA VAL A 45 17.05 -11.82 10.80
C VAL A 45 18.36 -12.03 10.03
N VAL A 46 18.71 -13.28 9.72
CA VAL A 46 19.86 -13.64 8.88
C VAL A 46 19.76 -13.07 7.48
N ALA A 47 18.56 -13.11 6.87
CA ALA A 47 18.32 -12.50 5.57
C ALA A 47 18.48 -10.97 5.62
N VAL A 48 18.05 -10.32 6.71
CA VAL A 48 18.26 -8.88 6.93
C VAL A 48 19.75 -8.53 7.02
N ILE A 49 20.51 -9.33 7.78
CA ILE A 49 21.97 -9.18 7.91
C ILE A 49 22.65 -9.38 6.54
N ALA A 50 22.21 -10.39 5.77
CA ALA A 50 22.74 -10.63 4.43
C ALA A 50 22.48 -9.47 3.46
N ILE A 51 21.30 -8.83 3.52
CA ILE A 51 20.96 -7.64 2.71
C ILE A 51 21.84 -6.44 3.10
N LYS A 52 22.05 -6.21 4.40
CA LYS A 52 22.89 -5.10 4.90
C LYS A 52 24.30 -5.17 4.33
N PHE A 53 24.87 -6.38 4.29
CA PHE A 53 26.22 -6.66 3.81
C PHE A 53 26.31 -7.05 2.33
N ALA A 54 25.20 -7.01 1.58
CA ALA A 54 25.24 -7.24 0.14
C ALA A 54 26.05 -6.13 -0.55
N SER A 55 27.04 -6.51 -1.36
CA SER A 55 27.84 -5.57 -2.18
C SER A 55 26.95 -4.87 -3.21
N ASN A 56 27.37 -3.70 -3.71
CA ASN A 56 26.60 -2.96 -4.73
C ASN A 56 26.32 -3.82 -5.97
N GLN A 57 27.24 -4.70 -6.38
CA GLN A 57 27.05 -5.65 -7.48
C GLN A 57 26.01 -6.74 -7.16
N VAL A 58 25.94 -7.22 -5.91
CA VAL A 58 24.90 -8.18 -5.48
C VAL A 58 23.53 -7.48 -5.41
N ARG A 59 23.50 -6.23 -4.92
CA ARG A 59 22.27 -5.41 -4.94
C ARG A 59 21.81 -5.15 -6.38
N GLU A 60 22.74 -4.88 -7.30
CA GLU A 60 22.47 -4.76 -8.74
C GLU A 60 21.99 -6.08 -9.34
N ALA A 61 22.58 -7.22 -9.00
CA ALA A 61 22.12 -8.52 -9.50
C ALA A 61 20.71 -8.88 -8.98
N ILE A 62 20.41 -8.57 -7.72
CA ILE A 62 19.06 -8.74 -7.14
C ILE A 62 18.07 -7.79 -7.82
N ALA A 63 18.45 -6.53 -8.00
CA ALA A 63 17.64 -5.53 -8.69
C ALA A 63 17.38 -5.98 -10.14
N ASN A 64 18.41 -6.37 -10.90
CA ASN A 64 18.30 -6.86 -12.28
C ASN A 64 17.44 -8.12 -12.39
N LYS A 65 17.51 -9.03 -11.41
CA LYS A 65 16.65 -10.22 -11.37
C LYS A 65 15.20 -9.85 -11.13
N GLU A 66 14.93 -8.95 -10.18
CA GLU A 66 13.59 -8.47 -9.88
C GLU A 66 13.03 -7.60 -11.01
N GLU A 67 13.89 -6.82 -11.68
CA GLU A 67 13.65 -6.02 -12.88
C GLU A 67 13.13 -6.91 -14.01
N ASN A 68 13.79 -8.05 -14.24
CA ASN A 68 13.38 -9.06 -15.23
C ASN A 68 12.04 -9.73 -14.90
N ASN A 69 11.64 -9.75 -13.63
CA ASN A 69 10.35 -10.30 -13.21
C ASN A 69 9.21 -9.27 -13.32
N SER A 70 9.49 -8.00 -13.60
CA SER A 70 8.45 -6.97 -13.68
C SER A 70 7.81 -6.84 -15.07
N PHE A 71 8.21 -7.67 -16.04
CA PHE A 71 7.68 -7.59 -17.41
C PHE A 71 6.31 -8.30 -17.55
N GLY A 72 5.73 -8.82 -16.45
CA GLY A 72 4.37 -9.36 -16.37
C GLY A 72 3.35 -8.37 -15.80
N SER A 73 2.08 -8.46 -16.20
CA SER A 73 1.01 -7.51 -15.82
C SER A 73 0.42 -7.71 -14.42
N LYS A 74 0.91 -8.69 -13.63
CA LYS A 74 0.35 -9.06 -12.31
C LYS A 74 1.42 -9.49 -11.29
N ASP A 75 2.64 -9.01 -11.44
CA ASP A 75 3.74 -9.34 -10.52
C ASP A 75 4.00 -8.21 -9.53
N HIS A 76 4.36 -8.56 -8.30
CA HIS A 76 4.63 -7.59 -7.22
C HIS A 76 5.75 -6.60 -7.58
N ALA A 77 6.71 -7.04 -8.39
CA ALA A 77 7.76 -6.19 -8.96
C ALA A 77 7.21 -5.14 -9.94
N THR A 78 6.18 -5.48 -10.72
CA THR A 78 5.54 -4.55 -11.66
C THR A 78 4.84 -3.42 -10.92
N TRP A 79 4.01 -3.75 -9.92
CA TRP A 79 3.37 -2.71 -9.08
C TRP A 79 4.41 -1.87 -8.33
N ALA A 80 5.49 -2.47 -7.84
CA ALA A 80 6.58 -1.72 -7.21
C ALA A 80 7.21 -0.70 -8.17
N LYS A 81 7.44 -1.07 -9.43
CA LYS A 81 7.93 -0.12 -10.45
C LYS A 81 6.93 0.96 -10.79
N GLN A 82 5.67 0.61 -10.96
CA GLN A 82 4.63 1.59 -11.27
C GLN A 82 4.50 2.62 -10.14
N LEU A 83 4.62 2.20 -8.87
CA LEU A 83 4.67 3.13 -7.74
C LEU A 83 5.89 4.05 -7.80
N LYS A 84 7.08 3.50 -8.08
CA LYS A 84 8.28 4.35 -8.22
C LYS A 84 8.14 5.34 -9.36
N ASN A 85 7.66 4.90 -10.51
CA ASN A 85 7.44 5.78 -11.67
C ASN A 85 6.42 6.88 -11.35
N ALA A 86 5.38 6.57 -10.57
CA ALA A 86 4.41 7.57 -10.12
C ALA A 86 5.04 8.59 -9.17
N PHE A 87 5.91 8.17 -8.25
CA PHE A 87 6.69 9.10 -7.40
C PHE A 87 7.65 9.95 -8.22
N ASP A 88 8.34 9.35 -9.18
CA ASP A 88 9.30 10.04 -10.04
C ASP A 88 8.61 10.92 -11.11
N ASN A 89 7.31 10.73 -11.33
CA ASN A 89 6.45 11.45 -12.27
C ASN A 89 7.10 11.63 -13.66
N ASP A 90 7.72 10.56 -14.18
CA ASP A 90 8.49 10.57 -15.43
C ASP A 90 9.52 11.73 -15.55
N GLY A 91 10.07 12.17 -14.42
CA GLY A 91 11.05 13.26 -14.31
C GLY A 91 10.43 14.67 -14.24
N TRP A 92 9.11 14.78 -14.22
CA TRP A 92 8.41 16.02 -13.90
C TRP A 92 8.41 16.28 -12.40
N TRP A 93 8.26 17.55 -12.02
CA TRP A 93 8.21 17.92 -10.61
C TRP A 93 6.91 17.41 -9.95
N GLY A 94 7.00 17.01 -8.70
CA GLY A 94 5.86 16.47 -7.94
C GLY A 94 5.63 14.98 -8.19
N THR A 95 4.57 14.45 -7.58
CA THR A 95 4.16 13.05 -7.67
C THR A 95 2.92 12.93 -8.55
N ASP A 96 2.78 11.85 -9.31
CA ASP A 96 1.52 11.50 -9.97
C ASP A 96 0.61 10.73 -8.99
N GLU A 97 -0.18 11.47 -8.19
CA GLU A 97 -1.01 10.87 -7.15
C GLU A 97 -2.12 9.97 -7.73
N VAL A 98 -2.58 10.25 -8.95
CA VAL A 98 -3.56 9.42 -9.66
C VAL A 98 -2.94 8.08 -10.03
N ALA A 99 -1.72 8.06 -10.55
CA ALA A 99 -1.01 6.82 -10.83
C ALA A 99 -0.74 6.01 -9.56
N VAL A 100 -0.33 6.65 -8.45
CA VAL A 100 -0.19 5.97 -7.14
C VAL A 100 -1.51 5.30 -6.74
N ARG A 101 -2.62 6.04 -6.82
CA ARG A 101 -3.97 5.55 -6.50
C ARG A 101 -4.35 4.34 -7.36
N GLN A 102 -4.15 4.44 -8.67
CA GLN A 102 -4.48 3.38 -9.63
C GLN A 102 -3.70 2.09 -9.35
N VAL A 103 -2.40 2.21 -9.06
CA VAL A 103 -1.56 1.04 -8.74
C VAL A 103 -2.01 0.40 -7.43
N LEU A 104 -2.24 1.20 -6.37
CA LEU A 104 -2.72 0.66 -5.10
C LEU A 104 -4.08 0.00 -5.24
N ARG A 105 -4.99 0.54 -6.06
CA ARG A 105 -6.27 -0.10 -6.37
C ARG A 105 -6.09 -1.46 -7.07
N ALA A 106 -5.13 -1.57 -7.99
CA ALA A 106 -4.84 -2.81 -8.71
C ALA A 106 -4.26 -3.94 -7.85
N ILE A 107 -3.62 -3.61 -6.72
CA ILE A 107 -3.08 -4.60 -5.78
C ILE A 107 -4.25 -5.38 -5.11
N PRO A 108 -4.31 -6.72 -5.19
CA PRO A 108 -5.53 -7.45 -4.80
C PRO A 108 -5.78 -7.53 -3.30
N SER A 109 -4.73 -7.52 -2.46
CA SER A 109 -4.85 -7.78 -1.03
C SER A 109 -3.76 -7.10 -0.21
N GLN A 110 -3.94 -7.07 1.11
CA GLN A 110 -2.91 -6.58 2.03
C GLN A 110 -1.64 -7.45 1.98
N GLU A 111 -1.77 -8.77 1.83
CA GLU A 111 -0.63 -9.67 1.63
C GLU A 111 0.12 -9.36 0.32
N ASP A 112 -0.58 -9.05 -0.77
CA ASP A 112 0.06 -8.63 -2.01
C ASP A 112 0.76 -7.28 -1.86
N PHE A 113 0.19 -6.34 -1.12
CA PHE A 113 0.84 -5.05 -0.83
C PHE A 113 2.15 -5.25 -0.04
N GLN A 114 2.18 -6.16 0.93
CA GLN A 114 3.41 -6.52 1.65
C GLN A 114 4.48 -7.13 0.72
N LYS A 115 4.05 -7.93 -0.27
CA LYS A 115 4.96 -8.45 -1.30
C LYS A 115 5.46 -7.35 -2.23
N VAL A 116 4.61 -6.38 -2.59
CA VAL A 116 5.02 -5.17 -3.34
C VAL A 116 6.06 -4.37 -2.58
N GLN A 117 5.88 -4.11 -1.28
CA GLN A 117 6.89 -3.45 -0.44
C GLN A 117 8.23 -4.21 -0.45
N THR A 118 8.17 -5.55 -0.44
CA THR A 118 9.36 -6.38 -0.52
C THR A 118 10.05 -6.30 -1.88
N SER A 119 9.31 -6.32 -2.98
CA SER A 119 9.85 -6.12 -4.33
C SER A 119 10.41 -4.72 -4.53
N TYR A 120 9.72 -3.68 -4.04
CA TYR A 120 10.20 -2.30 -4.06
C TYR A 120 11.56 -2.16 -3.37
N ARG A 121 11.70 -2.71 -2.16
CA ARG A 121 12.97 -2.72 -1.43
C ARG A 121 14.10 -3.39 -2.21
N LYS A 122 13.81 -4.47 -2.93
CA LYS A 122 14.82 -5.17 -3.75
C LYS A 122 15.23 -4.34 -4.96
N LEU A 123 14.26 -3.78 -5.70
CA LEU A 123 14.49 -2.97 -6.89
C LEU A 123 15.30 -1.71 -6.56
N TYR A 124 14.95 -1.05 -5.45
CA TYR A 124 15.47 0.27 -5.10
C TYR A 124 16.47 0.22 -3.93
N LYS A 125 17.36 -0.79 -3.96
CA LYS A 125 18.57 -0.90 -3.13
C LYS A 125 18.34 -0.72 -1.61
N GLY A 126 17.20 -1.16 -1.10
CA GLY A 126 16.85 -1.08 0.31
C GLY A 126 15.84 0.02 0.68
N ALA A 127 15.36 0.81 -0.29
CA ALA A 127 14.35 1.83 -0.05
C ALA A 127 13.07 1.26 0.58
N ASN A 128 12.37 2.10 1.35
CA ASN A 128 11.14 1.75 2.03
C ASN A 128 9.97 2.45 1.34
N LEU A 129 9.08 1.66 0.73
CA LEU A 129 7.92 2.19 0.02
C LEU A 129 7.05 3.11 0.88
N ILE A 130 6.86 2.82 2.17
CA ILE A 130 6.04 3.67 3.04
C ILE A 130 6.75 4.99 3.38
N GLU A 131 8.07 4.96 3.51
CA GLU A 131 8.88 6.15 3.72
C GLU A 131 8.81 7.06 2.48
N ASP A 132 9.01 6.48 1.29
CA ASP A 132 8.90 7.18 0.01
C ASP A 132 7.48 7.74 -0.18
N MET A 133 6.42 6.97 0.08
CA MET A 133 5.04 7.49 0.06
C MET A 133 4.82 8.67 1.01
N THR A 134 5.49 8.68 2.17
CA THR A 134 5.36 9.76 3.16
C THR A 134 6.13 11.02 2.75
N SER A 135 7.24 10.87 2.01
CA SER A 135 8.01 12.02 1.51
C SER A 135 7.41 12.64 0.25
N GLU A 136 6.78 11.82 -0.58
CA GLU A 136 6.25 12.21 -1.89
C GLU A 136 4.82 12.78 -1.80
N LEU A 137 4.01 12.30 -0.85
CA LEU A 137 2.61 12.69 -0.71
C LEU A 137 2.39 13.65 0.47
N LYS A 138 1.40 14.54 0.35
CA LYS A 138 0.84 15.25 1.50
C LYS A 138 0.18 14.26 2.46
N THR A 139 0.00 14.69 3.71
CA THR A 139 -0.62 13.86 4.74
C THR A 139 -2.04 13.38 4.37
N SER A 140 -2.85 14.22 3.71
CA SER A 140 -4.19 13.84 3.23
C SER A 140 -4.11 12.75 2.17
N GLU A 141 -3.27 12.92 1.16
CA GLU A 141 -3.03 11.98 0.07
C GLU A 141 -2.47 10.64 0.61
N PHE A 142 -1.47 10.69 1.49
CA PHE A 142 -0.94 9.48 2.15
C PHE A 142 -2.01 8.71 2.92
N ASN A 143 -2.86 9.42 3.68
CA ASN A 143 -3.95 8.81 4.45
C ASN A 143 -4.99 8.16 3.54
N GLU A 144 -5.26 8.75 2.38
CA GLU A 144 -6.11 8.15 1.34
C GLU A 144 -5.50 6.84 0.82
N MET A 145 -4.22 6.86 0.43
CA MET A 145 -3.52 5.70 -0.08
C MET A 145 -3.50 4.56 0.95
N LEU A 146 -3.32 4.89 2.23
CA LEU A 146 -3.42 3.92 3.31
C LEU A 146 -4.84 3.35 3.45
N ALA A 147 -5.87 4.18 3.33
CA ALA A 147 -7.27 3.73 3.37
C ALA A 147 -7.60 2.78 2.21
N ILE A 148 -7.04 3.01 1.00
CA ILE A 148 -7.18 2.09 -0.14
C ILE A 148 -6.59 0.71 0.18
N VAL A 149 -5.41 0.68 0.82
CA VAL A 149 -4.77 -0.59 1.22
C VAL A 149 -5.56 -1.28 2.33
N GLN A 150 -6.03 -0.54 3.33
CA GLN A 150 -6.75 -1.08 4.48
C GLN A 150 -8.13 -1.64 4.11
N ALA A 151 -8.79 -1.05 3.11
CA ALA A 151 -10.07 -1.53 2.58
C ALA A 151 -9.96 -2.86 1.80
N LYS A 152 -8.75 -3.40 1.61
CA LYS A 152 -8.54 -4.68 0.92
C LYS A 152 -8.61 -5.86 1.89
N PRO A 153 -9.02 -7.05 1.41
CA PRO A 153 -8.96 -8.26 2.22
C PRO A 153 -7.52 -8.60 2.58
N GLN A 154 -7.37 -9.45 3.61
CA GLN A 154 -6.05 -9.92 4.02
C GLN A 154 -5.36 -10.71 2.90
N LYS A 155 -6.11 -11.51 2.13
CA LYS A 155 -5.58 -12.40 1.09
C LYS A 155 -6.32 -12.24 -0.24
N ALA A 156 -5.61 -12.44 -1.35
CA ALA A 156 -6.15 -12.27 -2.71
C ALA A 156 -7.37 -13.14 -3.01
N LYS A 157 -7.41 -14.36 -2.46
CA LYS A 157 -8.54 -15.30 -2.67
C LYS A 157 -9.87 -14.77 -2.11
N ASP A 158 -9.81 -13.83 -1.18
CA ASP A 158 -10.96 -13.22 -0.53
C ASP A 158 -11.34 -11.87 -1.21
N ALA A 159 -10.64 -11.50 -2.29
CA ALA A 159 -10.94 -10.33 -3.10
C ALA A 159 -12.32 -10.43 -3.76
N GLY A 160 -13.04 -9.30 -3.78
CA GLY A 160 -14.40 -9.20 -4.30
C GLY A 160 -15.50 -9.28 -3.23
N SER A 161 -15.16 -9.58 -1.96
CA SER A 161 -16.08 -9.38 -0.84
C SER A 161 -16.02 -7.93 -0.36
N PRO A 162 -17.13 -7.17 -0.36
CA PRO A 162 -17.14 -5.81 0.17
C PRO A 162 -16.73 -5.82 1.65
N ILE A 163 -15.67 -5.09 1.99
CA ILE A 163 -15.30 -4.84 3.39
C ILE A 163 -16.12 -3.65 3.87
N TYR A 164 -16.88 -3.84 4.94
CA TYR A 164 -17.70 -2.78 5.51
C TYR A 164 -16.82 -1.75 6.24
N ASP A 165 -16.55 -0.60 5.60
CA ASP A 165 -15.67 0.44 6.15
C ASP A 165 -16.14 1.88 5.84
N PRO A 166 -17.17 2.38 6.54
CA PRO A 166 -17.63 3.77 6.40
C PRO A 166 -16.56 4.83 6.62
N HIS A 167 -15.55 4.59 7.45
CA HIS A 167 -14.47 5.55 7.69
C HIS A 167 -13.47 5.59 6.53
N GLY A 168 -13.06 4.43 6.02
CA GLY A 168 -12.20 4.35 4.84
C GLY A 168 -12.88 4.89 3.59
N TRP A 169 -14.17 4.59 3.40
CA TRP A 169 -14.96 5.14 2.30
C TRP A 169 -15.08 6.66 2.39
N ALA A 170 -15.34 7.22 3.57
CA ALA A 170 -15.41 8.67 3.75
C ALA A 170 -14.08 9.37 3.43
N LYS A 171 -12.93 8.82 3.86
CA LYS A 171 -11.59 9.33 3.51
C LYS A 171 -11.32 9.34 2.02
N ARG A 172 -11.65 8.24 1.35
CA ARG A 172 -11.42 8.09 -0.09
C ARG A 172 -12.35 8.96 -0.93
N LEU A 173 -13.60 9.15 -0.50
CA LEU A 173 -14.51 10.10 -1.13
C LEU A 173 -14.03 11.53 -0.98
N TYR A 174 -13.63 11.94 0.24
CA TYR A 174 -13.16 13.31 0.48
C TYR A 174 -11.93 13.62 -0.39
N SER A 175 -10.98 12.69 -0.47
CA SER A 175 -9.76 12.90 -1.25
C SER A 175 -10.00 12.87 -2.76
N ALA A 176 -11.04 12.16 -3.22
CA ALA A 176 -11.43 12.14 -4.62
C ALA A 176 -12.18 13.42 -5.05
N LEU A 177 -12.95 14.01 -4.12
CA LEU A 177 -13.72 15.24 -4.30
C LEU A 177 -12.83 16.49 -4.16
N ASP A 178 -12.01 16.54 -3.11
CA ASP A 178 -10.98 17.57 -2.86
C ASP A 178 -9.70 17.31 -3.69
N TYR A 179 -9.86 16.90 -4.95
CA TYR A 179 -8.74 16.60 -5.83
C TYR A 179 -8.15 17.92 -6.38
N ALA A 180 -7.11 18.40 -5.71
CA ALA A 180 -6.32 19.55 -6.14
C ALA A 180 -4.99 19.12 -6.75
N TRP A 181 -4.92 19.01 -8.09
CA TRP A 181 -3.67 18.73 -8.80
C TRP A 181 -2.70 19.91 -8.65
N LEU A 182 -1.55 19.66 -7.99
CA LEU A 182 -0.44 20.60 -7.78
C LEU A 182 -0.83 21.95 -7.11
N GLY A 183 -1.98 22.02 -6.43
CA GLY A 183 -2.49 23.25 -5.83
C GLY A 183 -2.86 24.36 -6.85
N LEU A 184 -2.98 24.00 -8.13
CA LEU A 184 -3.20 24.93 -9.26
C LEU A 184 -4.43 24.58 -10.11
N PHE A 185 -4.96 23.36 -9.98
CA PHE A 185 -6.15 22.91 -10.71
C PHE A 185 -7.13 22.24 -9.76
N TRP A 186 -8.39 22.65 -9.88
CA TRP A 186 -9.52 22.09 -9.15
C TRP A 186 -10.19 21.05 -10.05
N GLY A 187 -10.44 19.85 -9.52
CA GLY A 187 -11.14 18.81 -10.24
C GLY A 187 -11.58 17.69 -9.32
N THR A 188 -12.12 16.63 -9.90
CA THR A 188 -12.64 15.49 -9.16
C THR A 188 -12.14 14.21 -9.80
N ASP A 189 -11.61 13.29 -9.00
CA ASP A 189 -11.26 11.94 -9.46
C ASP A 189 -12.52 11.07 -9.50
N GLU A 190 -13.31 11.23 -10.57
CA GLU A 190 -14.58 10.51 -10.76
C GLU A 190 -14.39 8.99 -10.74
N ASP A 191 -13.27 8.50 -11.25
CA ASP A 191 -12.93 7.08 -11.23
C ASP A 191 -12.69 6.56 -9.82
N ALA A 192 -12.14 7.38 -8.92
CA ALA A 192 -12.01 7.08 -7.50
C ALA A 192 -13.35 7.12 -6.78
N VAL A 193 -14.22 8.11 -7.07
CA VAL A 193 -15.58 8.16 -6.52
C VAL A 193 -16.37 6.90 -6.93
N LEU A 194 -16.34 6.54 -8.22
CA LEU A 194 -17.00 5.34 -8.74
C LEU A 194 -16.47 4.06 -8.09
N ALA A 195 -15.17 4.00 -7.78
CA ALA A 195 -14.57 2.90 -7.05
C ALA A 195 -15.20 2.72 -5.67
N VAL A 196 -15.23 3.81 -4.89
CA VAL A 196 -15.80 3.78 -3.54
C VAL A 196 -17.28 3.43 -3.60
N PHE A 197 -18.02 4.01 -4.55
CA PHE A 197 -19.42 3.67 -4.75
C PHE A 197 -19.63 2.20 -5.11
N SER A 198 -18.72 1.58 -5.86
CA SER A 198 -18.81 0.14 -6.17
C SER A 198 -18.64 -0.73 -4.92
N GLU A 199 -17.85 -0.27 -3.94
CA GLU A 199 -17.58 -0.97 -2.69
C GLU A 199 -18.69 -0.81 -1.65
N ILE A 200 -19.37 0.34 -1.64
CA ILE A 200 -20.51 0.59 -0.75
C ILE A 200 -21.69 -0.31 -1.18
N PRO A 201 -22.07 -1.33 -0.41
CA PRO A 201 -22.99 -2.35 -0.91
C PRO A 201 -24.46 -1.89 -0.92
N THR A 202 -24.85 -0.98 -0.02
CA THR A 202 -26.26 -0.66 0.25
C THR A 202 -26.47 0.83 0.50
N GLN A 203 -27.73 1.28 0.38
CA GLN A 203 -28.11 2.65 0.73
C GLN A 203 -27.86 2.95 2.21
N LYS A 204 -28.10 1.97 3.10
CA LYS A 204 -27.74 2.08 4.51
C LYS A 204 -26.25 2.34 4.70
N ALA A 205 -25.38 1.57 4.05
CA ALA A 205 -23.93 1.75 4.11
C ALA A 205 -23.50 3.13 3.59
N PHE A 206 -24.13 3.63 2.52
CA PHE A 206 -23.90 4.98 2.02
C PHE A 206 -24.28 6.05 3.06
N ASN A 207 -25.45 5.92 3.69
CA ASN A 207 -25.90 6.88 4.70
C ASN A 207 -24.99 6.89 5.94
N GLU A 208 -24.50 5.72 6.38
CA GLU A 208 -23.52 5.64 7.47
C GLU A 208 -22.18 6.27 7.07
N THR A 209 -21.75 6.09 5.82
CA THR A 209 -20.57 6.77 5.25
C THR A 209 -20.76 8.28 5.24
N ALA A 210 -21.92 8.77 4.81
CA ALA A 210 -22.24 10.20 4.78
C ALA A 210 -22.23 10.83 6.19
N GLN A 211 -22.70 10.10 7.21
CA GLN A 211 -22.62 10.55 8.60
C GLN A 211 -21.16 10.64 9.08
N VAL A 212 -20.36 9.61 8.81
CA VAL A 212 -18.93 9.61 9.15
C VAL A 212 -18.21 10.75 8.44
N TYR A 213 -18.47 10.94 7.15
CA TYR A 213 -17.93 12.04 6.35
C TYR A 213 -18.22 13.40 6.96
N ALA A 214 -19.49 13.66 7.30
CA ALA A 214 -19.89 14.93 7.91
C ALA A 214 -19.20 15.19 9.25
N ASN A 215 -19.03 14.15 10.07
CA ASN A 215 -18.30 14.24 11.33
C ASN A 215 -16.80 14.51 11.14
N MET A 216 -16.21 14.00 10.05
CA MET A 216 -14.78 14.13 9.77
C MET A 216 -14.41 15.48 9.15
N TYR A 217 -15.25 16.00 8.25
CA TYR A 217 -14.89 17.14 7.39
C TYR A 217 -15.74 18.39 7.64
N GLY A 218 -16.79 18.30 8.47
CA GLY A 218 -17.62 19.45 8.81
C GLY A 218 -18.51 19.97 7.67
N THR A 219 -18.58 19.24 6.55
CA THR A 219 -19.47 19.47 5.41
C THR A 219 -20.23 18.18 5.09
N SER A 220 -21.40 18.28 4.44
CA SER A 220 -22.15 17.08 4.09
C SER A 220 -21.59 16.42 2.83
N LEU A 221 -21.52 15.09 2.81
CA LEU A 221 -21.11 14.34 1.61
C LEU A 221 -22.01 14.67 0.41
N ALA A 222 -23.28 14.99 0.63
CA ALA A 222 -24.19 15.36 -0.44
C ALA A 222 -23.86 16.71 -1.06
N ASP A 223 -23.52 17.72 -0.24
CA ASP A 223 -23.17 19.06 -0.74
C ASP A 223 -21.89 19.01 -1.58
N ASP A 224 -20.88 18.25 -1.14
CA ASP A 224 -19.63 18.09 -1.90
C ASP A 224 -19.88 17.30 -3.20
N LEU A 225 -20.64 16.19 -3.15
CA LEU A 225 -21.00 15.44 -4.36
C LEU A 225 -21.80 16.29 -5.37
N ASP A 226 -22.71 17.15 -4.90
CA ASP A 226 -23.47 18.06 -5.76
C ASP A 226 -22.57 19.13 -6.38
N GLY A 227 -21.66 19.69 -5.59
CA GLY A 227 -20.70 20.69 -6.05
C GLY A 227 -19.77 20.15 -7.13
N ASP A 228 -19.31 18.91 -6.96
CA ASP A 228 -18.23 18.35 -7.76
C ASP A 228 -18.70 17.48 -8.94
N LEU A 229 -19.86 16.81 -8.83
CA LEU A 229 -20.24 15.75 -9.77
C LEU A 229 -21.57 15.96 -10.51
N ASP A 230 -22.42 16.91 -10.12
CA ASP A 230 -23.77 17.02 -10.71
C ASP A 230 -23.78 17.29 -12.24
N TRP A 231 -22.67 17.80 -12.78
CA TRP A 231 -22.50 18.05 -14.21
C TRP A 231 -21.96 16.86 -15.01
N THR A 232 -21.46 15.81 -14.35
CA THR A 232 -20.87 14.61 -14.99
C THR A 232 -21.53 13.30 -14.59
N MET A 233 -22.14 13.21 -13.40
CA MET A 233 -22.69 11.98 -12.86
C MET A 233 -23.86 12.23 -11.91
N ASP A 234 -25.02 11.60 -12.18
CA ASP A 234 -26.11 11.50 -11.21
C ASP A 234 -25.76 10.45 -10.13
N TRP A 235 -25.11 10.92 -9.06
CA TRP A 235 -24.70 10.08 -7.94
C TRP A 235 -25.91 9.52 -7.17
N ARG A 236 -27.02 10.27 -7.10
CA ARG A 236 -28.24 9.85 -6.40
C ARG A 236 -28.87 8.64 -7.07
N GLU A 237 -28.93 8.63 -8.40
CA GLU A 237 -29.43 7.49 -9.16
C GLU A 237 -28.58 6.24 -8.91
N LYS A 238 -27.25 6.38 -8.83
CA LYS A 238 -26.33 5.28 -8.53
C LYS A 238 -26.58 4.68 -7.14
N ILE A 239 -26.79 5.53 -6.12
CA ILE A 239 -27.12 5.05 -4.77
C ILE A 239 -28.51 4.42 -4.73
N LYS A 240 -29.51 5.01 -5.40
CA LYS A 240 -30.89 4.49 -5.45
C LYS A 240 -30.99 3.09 -6.07
N LYS A 241 -30.12 2.75 -7.02
CA LYS A 241 -30.02 1.42 -7.63
C LYS A 241 -29.52 0.33 -6.67
N LYS A 242 -28.91 0.70 -5.54
CA LYS A 242 -28.41 -0.26 -4.53
C LYS A 242 -29.55 -0.77 -3.63
N PRO A 243 -29.42 -1.98 -3.04
CA PRO A 243 -30.33 -2.47 -2.01
C PRO A 243 -30.44 -1.50 -0.82
N LYS A 244 -31.57 -1.48 -0.14
CA LYS A 244 -31.79 -0.58 1.01
C LYS A 244 -30.90 -0.93 2.22
N SER A 245 -30.74 -2.22 2.51
CA SER A 245 -30.05 -2.77 3.69
C SER A 245 -29.31 -4.04 3.37
#